data_AF-A0A1I3QGZ4-F1
#
_entry.id   AF-A0A1I3QGZ4-F1
#
_cell.length_a   1.000
_cell.length_b   1.000
_cell.length_c   1.000
_cell.angle_alpha   90.00
_cell.angle_beta   90.00
_cell.angle_gamma   90.00
#
_symmetry.space_group_name_H-M   'P 1'
#
loop_
_entity.id
_entity.type
_entity.pdbx_description
1 polymer ?
#
loop_
_entity_poly.entity_id
_entity_poly.type
_entity_poly.pdbx_seq_one_letter_code
_entity_poly.pdbx_strand_id
1 'polypeptide(L)' 'MTDLPEETGEERVDTALGGLARLGAMPVSAHVRVFEEVFTGLEQALATVDGTPDRQR' A
#
# COMPACT_ATOMS: atom_id res chain seq x y z
N MET A 1 12.54 -16.61 -6.19
CA MET A 1 11.37 -16.48 -5.30
C MET A 1 11.24 -15.01 -5.00
N THR A 2 10.21 -14.37 -5.55
CA THR A 2 9.82 -13.05 -5.05
C THR A 2 8.95 -13.34 -3.84
N ASP A 3 9.55 -13.34 -2.65
CA ASP A 3 8.77 -13.32 -1.42
C ASP A 3 7.92 -12.06 -1.48
N LEU A 4 6.60 -12.24 -1.57
CA LEU A 4 5.67 -11.16 -1.26
C LEU A 4 5.95 -10.76 0.20
N PRO A 5 5.83 -9.46 0.55
CA PRO A 5 5.91 -9.06 1.95
C PRO A 5 4.93 -9.91 2.77
N GLU A 6 5.39 -10.42 3.91
CA GLU A 6 4.54 -11.07 4.91
C GLU A 6 3.39 -10.11 5.26
N GLU A 7 2.16 -10.62 5.39
CA GLU A 7 0.99 -9.78 5.71
C GLU A 7 1.30 -8.95 6.95
N THR A 8 1.11 -7.63 6.83
CA THR A 8 1.41 -6.66 7.89
C THR A 8 0.40 -6.74 9.03
N GLY A 9 -0.72 -7.43 8.81
CA GLY A 9 -1.82 -7.57 9.78
C GLY A 9 -2.77 -6.37 9.78
N GLU A 10 -2.55 -5.39 8.90
CA GLU A 10 -3.45 -4.26 8.66
C GLU A 10 -4.01 -4.39 7.23
N GLU A 11 -5.30 -4.70 7.13
CA GLU A 11 -5.98 -5.06 5.88
C GLU A 11 -5.82 -3.98 4.78
N ARG A 12 -5.76 -2.69 5.14
CA ARG A 12 -5.64 -1.60 4.18
C ARG A 12 -4.22 -1.48 3.65
N VAL A 13 -3.24 -1.65 4.54
CA VAL A 13 -1.81 -1.73 4.17
C VAL A 13 -1.57 -2.94 3.27
N ASP A 14 -2.10 -4.11 3.63
CA ASP A 14 -1.97 -5.34 2.85
C ASP A 14 -2.64 -5.21 1.47
N THR A 15 -3.82 -4.59 1.41
CA THR A 15 -4.50 -4.27 0.16
C THR A 15 -3.67 -3.35 -0.74
N ALA A 16 -3.07 -2.30 -0.17
CA ALA A 16 -2.23 -1.37 -0.93
C ALA A 16 -0.98 -2.09 -1.48
N LEU A 17 -0.30 -2.88 -0.64
CA LEU A 17 0.91 -3.62 -1.02
C LEU A 17 0.65 -4.74 -2.04
N GLY A 18 -0.55 -5.32 -2.06
CA GLY A 18 -0.95 -6.34 -3.04
C GLY A 18 -0.81 -5.90 -4.50
N GLY A 19 -0.81 -4.58 -4.77
CA GLY A 19 -0.53 -4.03 -6.10
C GLY A 19 0.86 -4.42 -6.66
N LEU A 20 1.86 -4.63 -5.79
CA LEU A 20 3.22 -4.96 -6.18
C LEU A 20 3.34 -6.35 -6.83
N ALA A 21 2.41 -7.26 -6.57
CA ALA A 21 2.36 -8.59 -7.21
C ALA A 21 2.26 -8.49 -8.75
N ARG A 22 1.79 -7.36 -9.29
CA ARG A 22 1.61 -7.13 -10.73
C ARG A 22 2.91 -6.81 -11.47
N LEU A 23 3.96 -6.37 -10.76
CA LEU A 23 5.20 -5.87 -11.37
C LEU A 23 5.88 -6.89 -12.29
N GLY A 24 5.87 -8.18 -11.92
CA GLY A 24 6.48 -9.26 -12.69
C GLY A 24 5.78 -9.55 -14.03
N ALA A 25 4.53 -9.10 -14.20
CA ALA A 25 3.74 -9.28 -15.42
C ALA A 25 3.70 -8.03 -16.31
N MET A 26 4.38 -6.94 -15.91
CA MET A 26 4.32 -5.65 -16.57
C MET A 26 5.68 -5.18 -17.08
N PRO A 27 5.74 -4.37 -18.16
CA PRO A 27 6.98 -3.73 -18.57
C PRO A 27 7.47 -2.77 -17.47
N VAL A 28 8.79 -2.62 -17.36
CA VAL A 28 9.44 -1.76 -16.35
C VAL A 28 8.93 -0.31 -16.43
N SER A 29 8.61 0.19 -17.63
CA SER A 29 8.04 1.53 -17.81
C SER A 29 6.69 1.73 -17.08
N ALA A 30 5.95 0.67 -16.82
CA ALA A 30 4.69 0.73 -16.08
C ALA A 30 4.87 0.58 -14.56
N HIS A 31 6.06 0.22 -14.08
CA HIS A 31 6.32 0.02 -12.65
C HIS A 31 6.14 1.31 -11.86
N VAL A 32 6.51 2.45 -12.42
CA VAL A 32 6.35 3.77 -11.78
C VAL A 32 4.90 4.01 -11.37
N ARG A 33 3.96 3.74 -12.27
CA ARG A 33 2.53 3.89 -12.01
C ARG A 33 2.05 2.95 -10.90
N VAL A 34 2.53 1.70 -10.88
CA VAL A 34 2.19 0.75 -9.82
C VAL A 34 2.70 1.23 -8.46
N PHE A 35 3.91 1.80 -8.40
CA PHE A 35 4.43 2.38 -7.16
C PHE A 35 3.63 3.59 -6.69
N GLU A 36 3.21 4.47 -7.60
CA GLU A 36 2.35 5.62 -7.29
C GLU A 36 0.98 5.19 -6.73
N GLU A 37 0.36 4.16 -7.33
CA GLU A 37 -0.91 3.60 -6.87
C GLU A 37 -0.77 2.99 -5.45
N VAL A 38 0.29 2.22 -5.22
CA VAL A 38 0.60 1.62 -3.90
C VAL A 38 0.85 2.72 -2.87
N PHE A 39 1.66 3.73 -3.21
CA PHE A 39 1.98 4.84 -2.32
C PHE A 39 0.72 5.61 -1.92
N THR A 40 -0.12 5.95 -2.89
CA THR A 40 -1.42 6.62 -2.64
C THR A 40 -2.30 5.77 -1.72
N GLY A 41 -2.36 4.45 -1.93
CA GLY A 41 -3.10 3.54 -1.07
C GLY A 41 -2.61 3.53 0.38
N LEU A 42 -1.28 3.56 0.58
CA LEU A 42 -0.67 3.63 1.90
C LEU A 42 -0.96 4.98 2.59
N GLU A 43 -0.91 6.09 1.87
CA GLU A 43 -1.27 7.42 2.41
C GLU A 43 -2.72 7.43 2.92
N GLN A 44 -3.65 6.83 2.18
CA GLN A 44 -5.06 6.71 2.60
C GLN A 44 -5.23 5.81 3.83
N ALA A 45 -4.49 4.70 3.89
CA ALA A 45 -4.49 3.82 5.06
C ALA A 45 -4.02 4.58 6.31
N LEU A 46 -2.92 5.34 6.22
CA LEU A 46 -2.39 6.15 7.31
C LEU A 46 -3.35 7.28 7.73
N ALA A 47 -3.93 8.00 6.77
CA ALA A 47 -4.90 9.06 7.05
C ALA A 47 -6.14 8.53 7.81
N THR A 48 -6.49 7.26 7.64
CA THR A 48 -7.60 6.63 8.36
C THR A 48 -7.26 6.37 9.84
N VAL A 49 -5.98 6.16 10.17
CA VAL A 49 -5.50 6.00 11.56
C VAL A 49 -5.43 7.35 12.26
N ASP A 50 -4.93 8.38 11.57
CA ASP A 50 -4.86 9.77 12.06
C ASP A 50 -6.24 10.42 12.24
N GLY A 51 -7.30 9.83 11.65
CA GLY A 51 -8.69 10.22 11.85
C GLY A 51 -9.27 9.87 13.22
N THR A 52 -8.49 9.26 14.13
CA THR A 52 -8.87 9.20 15.54
C THR A 52 -8.77 10.63 16.08
N PRO A 53 -9.89 11.31 16.39
CA PRO A 53 -9.82 12.67 16.85
C PRO A 53 -8.94 12.68 18.09
N ASP A 54 -7.89 13.50 18.04
CA ASP A 54 -7.18 13.96 19.21
C ASP A 54 -8.25 14.30 20.25
N ARG A 55 -8.35 13.45 21.27
CA ARG A 55 -9.33 13.64 22.34
C ARG A 55 -8.82 14.84 23.10
N GLN A 56 -9.28 16.01 22.66
CA GLN A 56 -9.15 17.28 23.34
C GLN A 56 -9.37 17.08 24.84
N ARG A 57 -8.27 17.06 25.58
CA ARG A 57 -8.18 16.94 27.03
C ARG A 57 -7.08 17.86 27.52
#